data_AF-A0A929GKI4-F1
#
_entry.id   AF-A0A929GKI4-F1
#
_cell.length_a   1.000
_cell.length_b   1.000
_cell.length_c   1.000
_cell.angle_alpha   90.00
_cell.angle_beta   90.00
_cell.angle_gamma   90.00
#
_symmetry.space_group_name_H-M   'P 1'
#
loop_
_entity.id
_entity.type
_entity.pdbx_description
1 polymer ?
#
loop_
_entity_poly.entity_id
_entity_poly.type
_entity_poly.pdbx_seq_one_letter_code
_entity_poly.pdbx_strand_id
1 'polypeptide(L)'
;YPGPSLIIAYSPCISHGLKRGMGKSQEEMSHAVDAGYWQTYRFNPLLEEEGKNPFILDSKEPDWSLFNDFLNSEVRYTSLKKSFPAEAERLQALAEKNAKWRYNSYKRLAERDYTEE
;
A
#
# COMPACT_ATOMS: atom_id res chain seq x y z
N TYR A 1 -16.36 11.89 12.92
CA TYR A 1 -17.49 11.35 12.13
C TYR A 1 -18.55 10.86 13.11
N PRO A 2 -19.82 11.30 13.02
CA PRO A 2 -20.89 10.85 13.91
C PRO A 2 -21.44 9.46 13.49
N GLY A 3 -20.57 8.46 13.47
CA GLY A 3 -20.88 7.10 13.01
C GLY A 3 -19.68 6.15 13.10
N PRO A 4 -19.78 4.93 12.54
CA PRO A 4 -18.70 3.94 12.59
C PRO A 4 -17.46 4.45 11.86
N SER A 5 -16.29 4.21 12.44
CA SER A 5 -14.99 4.60 11.87
C SER A 5 -14.04 3.41 11.87
N LEU A 6 -13.35 3.19 10.75
CA LEU A 6 -12.32 2.16 10.60
C LEU A 6 -10.98 2.81 10.28
N ILE A 7 -9.94 2.46 11.06
CA ILE A 7 -8.57 2.88 10.82
C ILE A 7 -7.72 1.63 10.68
N ILE A 8 -7.03 1.50 9.54
CA ILE A 8 -6.10 0.40 9.29
C ILE A 8 -4.69 0.99 9.21
N ALA A 9 -3.86 0.68 10.21
CA ALA A 9 -2.49 1.16 10.29
C ALA A 9 -1.50 0.06 9.87
N TYR A 10 -0.57 0.40 8.97
CA TYR A 10 0.55 -0.49 8.66
C TYR A 10 1.48 -0.56 9.89
N SER A 11 1.72 -1.77 10.40
CA SER A 11 2.50 -1.99 11.63
C SER A 11 3.66 -2.95 11.34
N PRO A 12 4.90 -2.45 11.18
CA PRO A 12 6.07 -3.30 11.07
C PRO A 12 6.23 -4.18 12.31
N CYS A 13 6.54 -5.45 12.10
CA CYS A 13 6.65 -6.44 13.17
C CYS A 13 7.95 -7.25 13.05
N ILE A 14 8.45 -7.77 14.17
CA ILE A 14 9.59 -8.70 14.18
C ILE A 14 9.37 -9.89 13.24
N SER A 15 8.12 -10.34 13.07
CA SER A 15 7.76 -11.44 12.17
C SER A 15 7.98 -11.13 10.70
N HIS A 16 8.08 -9.85 10.32
CA HIS A 16 8.45 -9.48 8.96
C HIS A 16 9.95 -9.68 8.73
N GLY A 17 10.75 -9.56 9.80
CA GLY A 17 12.20 -9.70 9.79
C GLY A 17 12.86 -8.63 8.94
N LEU A 18 12.74 -7.36 9.34
CA LEU A 18 13.37 -6.23 8.67
C LEU A 18 14.90 -6.43 8.68
N LYS A 19 15.54 -6.48 7.51
CA LYS A 19 17.01 -6.68 7.41
C LYS A 19 17.80 -5.55 8.08
N ARG A 20 17.21 -4.35 8.14
CA ARG A 20 17.78 -3.16 8.79
C ARG A 20 17.49 -3.08 10.29
N GLY A 21 16.78 -4.06 10.84
CA GLY A 21 16.36 -4.12 12.24
C GLY A 21 15.14 -3.25 12.58
N MET A 22 14.49 -3.54 13.71
CA MET A 22 13.26 -2.85 14.15
C MET A 22 13.45 -1.37 14.50
N GLY A 23 14.69 -0.93 14.76
CA GLY A 23 15.02 0.49 14.93
C GLY A 23 14.76 1.34 13.67
N LYS A 24 14.55 0.69 12.50
CA LYS A 24 14.21 1.33 11.23
C LYS A 24 12.74 1.14 10.83
N SER A 25 11.88 0.74 11.76
CA SER A 25 10.44 0.52 11.52
C SER A 25 9.73 1.73 10.90
N GLN A 26 10.00 2.96 11.36
CA GLN A 26 9.41 4.17 10.80
C GLN A 26 9.82 4.38 9.32
N GLU A 27 11.10 4.15 9.01
CA GLU A 27 11.59 4.21 7.63
C GLU A 27 10.98 3.11 6.76
N GLU A 28 10.75 1.92 7.32
CA GLU A 28 10.07 0.82 6.62
C GLU A 28 8.61 1.16 6.28
N MET A 29 7.91 1.90 7.17
CA MET A 29 6.55 2.38 6.87
C MET A 29 6.54 3.40 5.74
N SER A 30 7.50 4.33 5.71
CA SER A 30 7.67 5.26 4.57
C SER A 30 7.95 4.49 3.29
N HIS A 31 8.91 3.57 3.34
CA HIS A 31 9.31 2.77 2.18
C HIS A 31 8.15 1.94 1.62
N ALA A 32 7.30 1.37 2.49
CA ALA A 32 6.10 0.65 2.05
C ALA A 32 5.13 1.53 1.25
N VAL A 33 4.99 2.80 1.63
CA VAL A 33 4.15 3.78 0.90
C VAL A 33 4.82 4.22 -0.38
N ASP A 34 6.09 4.63 -0.30
CA ASP A 34 6.88 5.12 -1.44
C ASP A 34 6.99 4.07 -2.54
N ALA A 35 7.14 2.79 -2.17
CA ALA A 35 7.23 1.67 -3.10
C ALA A 35 5.86 1.20 -3.64
N GLY A 36 4.74 1.70 -3.10
CA GLY A 36 3.41 1.31 -3.54
C GLY A 36 2.96 -0.05 -3.01
N TYR A 37 3.62 -0.56 -1.96
CA TYR A 37 3.16 -1.75 -1.24
C TYR A 37 1.93 -1.43 -0.38
N TRP A 38 1.91 -0.24 0.24
CA TRP A 38 0.82 0.28 1.04
C TRP A 38 0.34 1.63 0.49
N GLN A 39 -0.97 1.88 0.52
CA GLN A 39 -1.56 3.14 0.08
C GLN A 39 -2.29 3.77 1.26
N THR A 40 -2.15 5.08 1.42
CA THR A 40 -2.89 5.84 2.42
C THR A 40 -4.05 6.54 1.74
N TYR A 41 -5.26 6.30 2.24
CA TYR A 41 -6.48 6.91 1.74
C TYR A 41 -7.45 7.12 2.88
N ARG A 42 -8.43 7.98 2.65
CA ARG A 42 -9.56 8.22 3.55
C ARG A 42 -10.86 8.14 2.77
N PHE A 43 -11.88 7.61 3.43
CA PHE A 43 -13.25 7.69 2.97
C PHE A 43 -14.05 8.48 4.00
N ASN A 44 -14.56 9.65 3.63
CA ASN A 44 -15.37 10.50 4.50
C ASN A 44 -16.79 10.63 3.92
N PRO A 45 -17.78 9.90 4.45
CA PRO A 45 -19.15 9.92 3.92
C PRO A 45 -19.79 11.31 3.89
N LEU A 46 -19.40 12.22 4.81
CA LEU A 46 -19.96 13.57 4.87
C LEU A 46 -19.65 14.41 3.62
N LEU A 47 -18.62 14.05 2.84
CA LEU A 47 -18.30 14.76 1.59
C LEU A 47 -19.33 14.48 0.50
N GLU A 48 -19.96 13.31 0.52
CA GLU A 48 -21.01 12.95 -0.44
C GLU A 48 -22.25 13.83 -0.23
N GLU A 49 -22.60 14.14 1.02
CA GLU A 49 -23.66 15.11 1.38
C GLU A 49 -23.35 16.54 0.89
N GLU A 50 -22.08 16.86 0.62
CA GLU A 50 -21.63 18.13 0.04
C GLU A 50 -21.47 18.07 -1.50
N GLY A 51 -21.87 16.96 -2.14
CA GLY A 51 -21.68 16.73 -3.58
C GLY A 51 -20.22 16.54 -3.99
N LYS A 52 -19.34 16.17 -3.05
CA LYS A 52 -17.90 15.94 -3.27
C LYS A 52 -17.57 14.46 -3.21
N ASN A 53 -16.47 14.07 -3.84
CA ASN A 53 -16.00 12.68 -3.77
C ASN A 53 -15.57 12.32 -2.32
N PRO A 54 -16.20 11.31 -1.69
CA PRO A 54 -15.86 10.89 -0.33
C PRO A 54 -14.52 10.17 -0.23
N PHE A 55 -13.99 9.64 -1.34
CA PHE A 55 -12.71 8.94 -1.38
C PHE A 55 -11.56 9.89 -1.71
N ILE A 56 -10.60 9.99 -0.80
CA ILE A 56 -9.38 10.78 -0.96
C ILE A 56 -8.18 9.84 -0.91
N LEU A 57 -7.40 9.81 -1.98
CA LEU A 57 -6.11 9.12 -2.01
C LEU A 57 -5.02 10.07 -1.51
N ASP A 58 -4.51 9.83 -0.30
CA ASP A 58 -3.51 10.70 0.35
C ASP A 58 -2.08 10.38 -0.10
N SER A 59 -1.79 9.11 -0.41
CA SER A 59 -0.48 8.70 -0.92
C SER A 59 -0.30 9.18 -2.35
N LYS A 60 0.91 9.67 -2.67
CA LYS A 60 1.29 10.07 -4.03
C LYS A 60 1.45 8.85 -4.94
N GLU A 61 1.74 9.13 -6.21
CA GLU A 61 2.17 8.09 -7.14
C GLU A 61 3.43 7.39 -6.63
N PRO A 62 3.40 6.06 -6.46
CA PRO A 62 4.56 5.30 -6.00
C PRO A 62 5.70 5.28 -7.01
N ASP A 63 6.92 5.16 -6.50
CA ASP A 63 8.05 4.76 -7.32
C ASP A 63 8.07 3.23 -7.42
N TRP A 64 7.51 2.71 -8.51
CA TRP A 64 7.43 1.27 -8.77
C TRP A 64 8.80 0.61 -8.90
N SER A 65 9.88 1.35 -9.13
CA SER A 65 11.23 0.78 -9.12
C SER A 65 11.64 0.29 -7.72
N LEU A 66 11.06 0.87 -6.66
CA LEU A 66 11.33 0.50 -5.28
C LEU A 66 10.55 -0.73 -4.80
N PHE A 67 9.54 -1.21 -5.56
CA PHE A 67 8.66 -2.29 -5.09
C PHE A 67 9.42 -3.58 -4.77
N ASN A 68 10.30 -4.01 -5.68
CA ASN A 68 11.10 -5.21 -5.48
C ASN A 68 12.17 -5.00 -4.40
N ASP A 69 12.69 -3.78 -4.24
CA ASP A 69 13.64 -3.44 -3.17
C ASP A 69 12.98 -3.50 -1.80
N PHE A 70 11.74 -3.02 -1.68
CA PHE A 70 10.91 -3.18 -0.49
C PHE A 70 10.67 -4.65 -0.16
N LEU A 71 10.24 -5.48 -1.12
CA LEU A 71 10.09 -6.92 -0.84
C LEU A 71 11.43 -7.55 -0.42
N ASN A 72 12.54 -7.13 -1.01
CA ASN A 72 13.85 -7.64 -0.66
C ASN A 72 14.41 -7.06 0.66
N SER A 73 13.78 -6.07 1.29
CA SER A 73 14.19 -5.51 2.60
C SER A 73 13.79 -6.42 3.77
N GLU A 74 12.84 -7.35 3.57
CA GLU A 74 12.24 -8.17 4.63
C GLU A 74 12.54 -9.68 4.47
N VAL A 75 12.77 -10.36 5.60
CA VAL A 75 13.06 -11.80 5.63
C VAL A 75 11.86 -12.65 5.23
N ARG A 76 10.63 -12.20 5.53
CA ARG A 76 9.40 -12.93 5.14
C ARG A 76 9.27 -13.15 3.62
N TYR A 77 9.86 -12.29 2.79
CA TYR A 77 9.92 -12.48 1.34
C TYR A 77 11.23 -13.13 0.90
N THR A 78 12.37 -12.72 1.46
CA THR A 78 13.67 -13.25 1.02
C THR A 78 13.91 -14.70 1.41
N SER A 79 13.21 -15.23 2.42
CA SER A 79 13.20 -16.65 2.75
C SER A 79 12.63 -17.52 1.62
N LEU A 80 11.56 -17.06 0.96
CA LEU A 80 10.99 -17.72 -0.23
C LEU A 80 11.99 -17.70 -1.39
N LYS A 81 12.65 -16.56 -1.64
CA LYS A 81 13.67 -16.42 -2.69
C LYS A 81 14.86 -17.37 -2.50
N LYS A 82 15.25 -17.65 -1.25
CA LYS A 82 16.31 -18.62 -0.95
C LYS A 82 15.88 -20.07 -1.18
N SER A 83 14.63 -20.40 -0.84
CA SER A 83 14.14 -21.78 -0.85
C SER A 83 13.61 -22.20 -2.23
N PHE A 84 12.92 -21.29 -2.92
CA PHE A 84 12.25 -21.52 -4.20
C PHE A 84 12.43 -20.32 -5.14
N PRO A 85 13.63 -20.12 -5.73
CA PRO A 85 13.96 -18.90 -6.47
C PRO A 85 13.01 -18.59 -7.64
N ALA A 86 12.67 -19.60 -8.45
CA ALA A 86 11.78 -19.43 -9.61
C ALA A 86 10.35 -19.06 -9.20
N GLU A 87 9.84 -19.66 -8.13
CA GLU A 87 8.52 -19.35 -7.61
C GLU A 87 8.48 -17.99 -6.93
N ALA A 88 9.56 -17.61 -6.24
CA ALA A 88 9.70 -16.28 -5.65
C ALA A 88 9.64 -15.19 -6.73
N GLU A 89 10.35 -15.35 -7.84
CA GLU A 89 10.32 -14.41 -8.96
C GLU A 89 8.91 -14.27 -9.54
N ARG A 90 8.23 -15.40 -9.78
CA ARG A 90 6.84 -15.42 -10.27
C ARG A 90 5.88 -14.70 -9.31
N LEU A 91 5.99 -14.95 -8.01
CA LEU A 91 5.13 -14.35 -7.00
C LEU A 91 5.45 -12.88 -6.74
N GLN A 92 6.71 -12.46 -6.84
CA GLN A 92 7.11 -11.05 -6.76
C GLN A 92 6.51 -10.24 -7.93
N ALA A 93 6.62 -10.75 -9.16
CA ALA A 93 6.00 -10.13 -10.32
C ALA A 93 4.46 -10.04 -10.20
N LEU A 94 3.83 -11.10 -9.66
CA LEU A 94 2.39 -11.10 -9.41
C LEU A 94 2.00 -10.09 -8.32
N ALA A 95 2.77 -9.99 -7.25
CA ALA A 95 2.55 -9.03 -6.17
C ALA A 95 2.63 -7.59 -6.70
N GLU A 96 3.64 -7.27 -7.52
CA GLU A 96 3.80 -5.95 -8.13
C GLU A 96 2.62 -5.63 -9.07
N LYS A 97 2.22 -6.59 -9.91
CA LYS A 97 1.05 -6.46 -10.78
C LYS A 97 -0.22 -6.17 -9.98
N ASN A 98 -0.43 -6.89 -8.88
CA ASN A 98 -1.60 -6.70 -8.01
C ASN A 98 -1.56 -5.35 -7.29
N ALA A 99 -0.38 -4.90 -6.84
CA ALA A 99 -0.20 -3.58 -6.23
C ALA A 99 -0.53 -2.45 -7.22
N LYS A 100 -0.01 -2.54 -8.45
CA LYS A 100 -0.35 -1.61 -9.56
C LYS A 100 -1.85 -1.60 -9.86
N TRP A 101 -2.47 -2.78 -9.96
CA TRP A 101 -3.91 -2.90 -10.18
C TRP A 101 -4.74 -2.26 -9.06
N ARG A 102 -4.36 -2.48 -7.80
CA ARG A 102 -5.03 -1.89 -6.62
C ARG A 102 -4.87 -0.37 -6.60
N TYR A 103 -3.66 0.14 -6.79
CA TYR A 103 -3.40 1.58 -6.88
C TYR A 103 -4.23 2.25 -7.99
N ASN A 104 -4.26 1.65 -9.18
CA ASN A 104 -5.08 2.17 -10.29
C ASN A 104 -6.59 2.12 -9.97
N SER A 105 -7.04 1.15 -9.18
CA SER A 105 -8.42 1.12 -8.68
C SER A 105 -8.70 2.29 -7.74
N TYR A 106 -7.77 2.63 -6.85
CA TYR A 106 -7.90 3.80 -5.98
C TYR A 106 -7.84 5.12 -6.74
N LYS A 107 -7.00 5.25 -7.77
CA LYS A 107 -7.03 6.42 -8.67
C LYS A 107 -8.41 6.60 -9.30
N ARG A 108 -8.98 5.53 -9.87
CA ARG A 108 -10.33 5.57 -10.42
C ARG A 108 -11.38 5.96 -9.39
N LEU A 109 -11.25 5.51 -8.13
CA LEU A 109 -12.16 5.94 -7.06
C LEU A 109 -12.02 7.43 -6.74
N ALA A 110 -10.80 7.97 -6.72
CA ALA A 110 -10.54 9.38 -6.46
C ALA A 110 -10.98 10.30 -7.62
N GLU A 111 -11.06 9.75 -8.84
CA GLU A 111 -11.50 10.46 -10.05
C GLU A 111 -13.01 10.33 -10.31
N ARG A 112 -13.75 9.57 -9.50
CA ARG A 112 -15.21 9.44 -9.65
C ARG A 112 -15.90 10.77 -9.40
N ASP A 113 -16.89 11.04 -10.25
CA ASP A 113 -17.78 12.18 -10.10
C ASP A 113 -18.94 11.83 -9.16
N TYR A 114 -19.29 12.79 -8.31
CA TYR A 114 -20.35 12.71 -7.30
C TYR A 114 -21.24 13.96 -7.33
N THR A 115 -21.17 14.80 -8.36
CA THR A 115 -22.14 15.89 -8.53
C THR A 115 -23.53 15.31 -8.79
N GLU A 116 -24.55 15.90 -8.17
CA GLU A 116 -25.94 15.43 -8.31
C GLU A 116 -26.55 15.77 -9.68
N GLU A 117 -25.98 16.74 -10.41
CA GLU A 117 -26.30 17.13 -11.79
C GLU A 117 -25.05 17.57 -12.57
#